data_AF-A0A939GR26-F1
#
_entry.id   AF-A0A939GR26-F1
#
_cell.length_a   1.000
_cell.length_b   1.000
_cell.length_c   1.000
_cell.angle_alpha   90.00
_cell.angle_beta   90.00
_cell.angle_gamma   90.00
#
_symmetry.space_group_name_H-M   'P 1'
#
loop_
_entity.id
_entity.type
_entity.pdbx_description
1 polymer ?
#
loop_
_entity_poly.entity_id
_entity_poly.type
_entity_poly.pdbx_seq_one_letter_code
_entity_poly.pdbx_strand_id
1 'polypeptide(L)'
;MKIDIMDGALLPSITLAVKPELVSDILPIVQKDDWQELESALSKPGQVNILDGLQRTFILSDIAKDKFNFNPEQKVLVEFWLEGNIRNLIYRIIVLNAGQKPMSIKHQIGLLFITLNDTLKAEIPDIEIFKEKESARRTKARKYPLDRIATAYQSFITKSPETQRQNVVAQKLVEEEILDSTEEQLGDQFDAFKNYLRIYADLDVEVSRIYIGNADQEIPNGIKWFGEESVINSFFAALALVSSNNSERVQKALDTLLKLLRDTKEDDDPLALEKLQELESGFNARKVSLGFAKRKLLTNGFKEYFREAGKESFVNCWITAAE
;
A
#
# COMPACT_ATOMS: atom_id res chain seq x y z
N MET A 1 -21.49 -19.08 14.87
CA MET A 1 -20.34 -18.53 15.60
C MET A 1 -20.73 -17.79 16.88
N LYS A 2 -21.57 -16.74 16.86
CA LYS A 2 -21.98 -16.03 18.10
C LYS A 2 -22.60 -16.97 19.15
N ILE A 3 -23.59 -17.76 18.74
CA ILE A 3 -24.25 -18.77 19.58
C ILE A 3 -23.23 -19.80 20.09
N ASP A 4 -22.42 -20.37 19.19
CA ASP A 4 -21.39 -21.36 19.58
C ASP A 4 -20.41 -20.82 20.62
N ILE A 5 -19.99 -19.55 20.51
CA ILE A 5 -19.13 -18.91 21.52
C ILE A 5 -19.86 -18.78 22.85
N MET A 6 -21.13 -18.37 22.85
CA MET A 6 -21.95 -18.29 24.07
C MET A 6 -22.16 -19.66 24.72
N ASP A 7 -22.22 -20.72 23.91
CA ASP A 7 -22.35 -22.11 24.35
C ASP A 7 -21.02 -22.74 24.83
N GLY A 8 -19.92 -21.96 24.83
CA GLY A 8 -18.62 -22.40 25.36
C GLY A 8 -17.65 -22.97 24.33
N ALA A 9 -17.88 -22.78 23.03
CA ALA A 9 -16.97 -23.28 22.01
C ALA A 9 -15.56 -22.68 22.14
N LEU A 10 -14.55 -23.53 21.94
CA LEU A 10 -13.15 -23.11 21.87
C LEU A 10 -12.89 -22.37 20.55
N LEU A 11 -12.29 -21.19 20.65
CA LEU A 11 -11.90 -20.39 19.50
C LEU A 11 -10.47 -20.73 19.05
N PRO A 12 -10.18 -20.71 17.72
CA PRO A 12 -8.80 -20.69 17.26
C PRO A 12 -8.08 -19.44 17.78
N SER A 13 -6.75 -19.46 17.80
CA SER A 13 -5.91 -18.40 18.36
C SER A 13 -6.13 -17.04 17.70
N ILE A 14 -6.11 -15.98 18.50
CA ILE A 14 -6.09 -14.60 18.02
C ILE A 14 -4.64 -14.13 18.01
N THR A 15 -4.15 -13.67 16.86
CA THR A 15 -2.78 -13.19 16.74
C THR A 15 -2.77 -11.68 16.67
N LEU A 16 -2.01 -11.05 17.56
CA LEU A 16 -1.86 -9.62 17.70
C LEU A 16 -0.38 -9.25 17.48
N ALA A 17 -0.11 -8.14 16.81
CA ALA A 17 1.24 -7.56 16.72
C ALA A 17 1.32 -6.29 17.52
N VAL A 18 2.29 -6.21 18.43
CA VAL A 18 2.69 -4.92 19.01
C VAL A 18 3.31 -4.07 17.91
N LYS A 19 2.99 -2.77 17.90
CA LYS A 19 3.58 -1.86 16.90
C LYS A 19 5.10 -1.86 17.01
N PRO A 20 5.85 -1.92 15.89
CA PRO A 20 7.31 -2.06 15.92
C PRO A 20 8.02 -1.05 16.82
N GLU A 21 7.58 0.21 16.80
CA GLU A 21 8.13 1.31 17.59
C GLU A 21 7.90 1.20 19.10
N LEU A 22 6.99 0.32 19.55
CA LEU A 22 6.69 0.09 20.96
C LEU A 22 7.39 -1.17 21.51
N VAL A 23 7.95 -2.01 20.65
CA VAL A 23 8.52 -3.31 21.05
C VAL A 23 9.69 -3.16 22.02
N SER A 24 10.54 -2.13 21.84
CA SER A 24 11.66 -1.85 22.74
C SER A 24 11.24 -1.57 24.18
N ASP A 25 10.05 -0.99 24.35
CA ASP A 25 9.51 -0.64 25.67
C ASP A 25 8.80 -1.83 26.33
N ILE A 26 8.22 -2.73 25.52
CA ILE A 26 7.49 -3.91 25.98
C ILE A 26 8.42 -5.09 26.32
N LEU A 27 9.48 -5.32 25.53
CA LEU A 27 10.38 -6.46 25.72
C LEU A 27 10.97 -6.57 27.14
N PRO A 28 11.44 -5.48 27.78
CA PRO A 28 11.96 -5.54 29.14
C PRO A 28 10.92 -5.98 30.19
N ILE A 29 9.63 -5.68 29.97
CA ILE A 29 8.54 -6.07 30.87
C ILE A 29 8.35 -7.59 30.80
N VAL A 30 8.35 -8.15 29.59
CA VAL A 30 8.26 -9.60 29.34
C VAL A 30 9.45 -10.35 29.95
N GLN A 31 10.67 -9.83 29.78
CA GLN A 31 11.88 -10.45 30.33
C GLN A 31 11.91 -10.51 31.87
N LYS A 32 11.14 -9.65 32.54
CA LYS A 32 10.99 -9.63 34.00
C LYS A 32 9.83 -10.51 34.50
N ASP A 33 9.09 -11.15 33.60
CA ASP A 33 7.85 -11.88 33.90
C ASP A 33 6.80 -11.04 34.67
N ASP A 34 6.76 -9.71 34.44
CA ASP A 34 5.76 -8.83 35.06
C ASP A 34 4.47 -8.81 34.24
N TRP A 35 3.61 -9.79 34.49
CA TRP A 35 2.36 -9.98 33.75
C TRP A 35 1.33 -8.87 33.99
N GLN A 36 1.34 -8.21 35.16
CA GLN A 36 0.41 -7.11 35.46
C GLN A 36 0.80 -5.85 34.71
N GLU A 37 2.10 -5.53 34.70
CA GLU A 37 2.61 -4.41 33.91
C GLU A 37 2.39 -4.66 32.40
N LEU A 38 2.61 -5.89 31.93
CA LEU A 38 2.37 -6.26 30.53
C LEU A 38 0.90 -6.08 30.11
N GLU A 39 -0.04 -6.55 30.94
CA GLU A 39 -1.48 -6.36 30.69
C GLU A 39 -1.84 -4.87 30.63
N SER A 40 -1.35 -4.09 31.59
CA SER A 40 -1.56 -2.63 31.63
C SER A 40 -0.96 -1.92 30.41
N ALA A 41 0.19 -2.36 29.94
CA ALA A 41 0.85 -1.79 28.77
C ALA A 41 0.06 -2.11 27.49
N LEU A 42 -0.32 -3.37 27.26
CA LEU A 42 -0.94 -3.84 26.01
C LEU A 42 -2.44 -3.53 25.90
N SER A 43 -3.15 -3.35 27.02
CA SER A 43 -4.59 -3.05 27.03
C SER A 43 -4.93 -1.63 26.57
N LYS A 44 -3.94 -0.74 26.44
CA LYS A 44 -4.16 0.64 25.98
C LYS A 44 -4.53 0.65 24.48
N PRO A 45 -5.47 1.51 24.06
CA PRO A 45 -5.77 1.68 22.64
C PRO A 45 -4.53 2.05 21.82
N GLY A 46 -4.37 1.41 20.66
CA GLY A 46 -3.31 1.73 19.71
C GLY A 46 -1.95 1.09 19.97
N GLN A 47 -1.85 0.15 20.92
CA GLN A 47 -0.60 -0.58 21.21
C GLN A 47 -0.40 -1.79 20.29
N VAL A 48 -1.51 -2.46 19.93
CA VAL A 48 -1.51 -3.70 19.16
C VAL A 48 -2.42 -3.61 17.94
N ASN A 49 -2.03 -4.29 16.87
CA ASN A 49 -2.82 -4.52 15.67
C ASN A 49 -3.26 -5.98 15.60
N ILE A 50 -4.49 -6.24 15.16
CA ILE A 50 -5.00 -7.60 14.98
C ILE A 50 -4.44 -8.13 13.67
N LEU A 51 -3.57 -9.14 13.74
CA LEU A 51 -3.05 -9.82 12.55
C LEU A 51 -4.02 -10.89 12.05
N ASP A 52 -4.55 -11.68 12.96
CA ASP A 52 -5.58 -12.68 12.67
C ASP A 52 -6.63 -12.70 13.79
N GLY A 53 -7.87 -13.00 13.41
CA GLY A 53 -8.98 -13.08 14.35
C GLY A 53 -9.89 -11.85 14.38
N LEU A 54 -9.87 -11.00 13.35
CA LEU A 54 -10.72 -9.81 13.27
C LEU A 54 -12.21 -10.12 13.48
N GLN A 55 -12.76 -11.12 12.77
CA GLN A 55 -14.17 -11.49 12.96
C GLN A 55 -14.45 -12.04 14.38
N ARG A 56 -13.51 -12.80 14.94
CA ARG A 56 -13.63 -13.39 16.29
C ARG A 56 -13.62 -12.30 17.37
N THR A 57 -12.69 -11.35 17.28
CA THR A 57 -12.63 -10.20 18.21
C THR A 57 -13.87 -9.33 18.10
N PHE A 58 -14.42 -9.10 16.90
CA PHE A 58 -15.68 -8.40 16.72
C PHE A 58 -16.85 -9.11 17.41
N ILE A 59 -17.00 -10.42 17.22
CA ILE A 59 -18.10 -11.18 17.83
C ILE A 59 -17.94 -11.24 19.36
N LEU A 60 -16.71 -11.44 19.87
CA LEU A 60 -16.43 -11.37 21.31
C LEU A 60 -16.80 -10.00 21.89
N SER A 61 -16.44 -8.91 21.20
CA SER A 61 -16.81 -7.55 21.59
C SER A 61 -18.33 -7.33 21.57
N ASP A 62 -19.01 -7.87 20.58
CA ASP A 62 -20.48 -7.79 20.45
C ASP A 62 -21.19 -8.53 21.60
N ILE A 63 -20.79 -9.77 21.88
CA ILE A 63 -21.31 -10.55 23.01
C ILE A 63 -21.03 -9.83 24.34
N ALA A 64 -19.83 -9.27 24.52
CA ALA A 64 -19.47 -8.55 25.74
C ALA A 64 -20.32 -7.27 25.95
N LYS A 65 -20.70 -6.57 24.87
CA LYS A 65 -21.60 -5.40 24.95
C LYS A 65 -23.00 -5.77 25.42
N ASP A 66 -23.47 -6.97 25.09
CA ASP A 66 -24.75 -7.52 25.56
C ASP A 66 -24.71 -7.92 27.05
N LYS A 67 -23.61 -7.66 27.77
CA LYS A 67 -23.36 -8.03 29.17
C LYS A 67 -23.51 -9.54 29.43
N PHE A 68 -23.26 -10.35 28.40
CA PHE A 68 -23.24 -11.79 28.54
C PHE A 68 -22.14 -12.21 29.51
N ASN A 69 -22.45 -13.15 30.40
CA ASN A 69 -21.49 -13.68 31.34
C ASN A 69 -20.78 -14.89 30.72
N PHE A 70 -19.55 -14.69 30.24
CA PHE A 70 -18.74 -15.77 29.69
C PHE A 70 -18.43 -16.82 30.75
N ASN A 71 -18.33 -18.09 30.33
CA ASN A 71 -17.84 -19.14 31.19
C ASN A 71 -16.37 -18.86 31.55
N PRO A 72 -15.99 -18.75 32.85
CA PRO A 72 -14.61 -18.47 33.26
C PRO A 72 -13.58 -19.51 32.77
N GLU A 73 -14.03 -20.75 32.52
CA GLU A 73 -13.18 -21.82 31.99
C GLU A 73 -13.00 -21.75 30.46
N GLN A 74 -13.81 -20.95 29.75
CA GLN A 74 -13.68 -20.75 28.31
C GLN A 74 -12.53 -19.78 28.03
N LYS A 75 -11.33 -20.33 27.87
CA LYS A 75 -10.12 -19.56 27.55
C LYS A 75 -9.97 -19.37 26.05
N VAL A 76 -9.44 -18.20 25.66
CA VAL A 76 -9.02 -17.91 24.29
C VAL A 76 -7.51 -17.83 24.26
N LEU A 77 -6.88 -18.54 23.32
CA LEU A 77 -5.44 -18.41 23.08
C LEU A 77 -5.19 -17.09 22.33
N VAL A 78 -4.42 -16.20 22.94
CA VAL A 78 -3.98 -14.95 22.31
C VAL A 78 -2.48 -15.01 22.17
N GLU A 79 -2.00 -14.80 20.96
CA GLU A 79 -0.58 -14.75 20.62
C GLU A 79 -0.18 -13.30 20.37
N PHE A 80 0.86 -12.83 21.06
CA PHE A 80 1.43 -11.50 20.85
C PHE A 80 2.77 -11.62 20.12
N TRP A 81 2.88 -10.97 18.97
CA TRP A 81 4.12 -10.81 18.23
C TRP A 81 4.81 -9.52 18.67
N LEU A 82 6.01 -9.69 19.24
CA LEU A 82 6.91 -8.63 19.68
C LEU A 82 8.07 -8.53 18.69
N GLU A 83 7.81 -7.99 17.51
CA GLU A 83 8.81 -7.88 16.44
C GLU A 83 9.07 -6.40 16.13
N GLY A 84 10.23 -5.92 16.55
CA GLY A 84 10.67 -4.54 16.30
C GLY A 84 11.31 -4.38 14.92
N ASN A 85 11.79 -5.47 14.31
CA ASN A 85 12.37 -5.44 12.97
C ASN A 85 11.27 -5.57 11.91
N ILE A 86 11.09 -4.50 11.13
CA ILE A 86 10.10 -4.41 10.05
C ILE A 86 10.29 -5.51 9.01
N ARG A 87 11.54 -5.88 8.68
CA ARG A 87 11.84 -6.90 7.67
C ARG A 87 11.34 -8.28 8.11
N ASN A 88 11.62 -8.66 9.36
CA ASN A 88 11.10 -9.89 9.98
C ASN A 88 9.56 -9.90 9.99
N LEU A 89 8.95 -8.77 10.33
CA LEU A 89 7.49 -8.64 10.39
C LEU A 89 6.85 -8.80 9.00
N ILE A 90 7.43 -8.19 7.96
CA ILE A 90 7.01 -8.37 6.57
C ILE A 90 7.07 -9.85 6.18
N TYR A 91 8.21 -10.50 6.43
CA TYR A 91 8.40 -11.91 6.11
C TYR A 91 7.38 -12.81 6.82
N ARG A 92 7.13 -12.57 8.10
CA ARG A 92 6.11 -13.31 8.86
C ARG A 92 4.69 -13.11 8.30
N ILE A 93 4.33 -11.86 7.99
CA ILE A 93 2.98 -11.51 7.50
C ILE A 93 2.71 -12.06 6.10
N ILE A 94 3.72 -12.05 5.22
CA ILE A 94 3.56 -12.45 3.82
C ILE A 94 3.78 -13.95 3.65
N VAL A 95 4.90 -14.49 4.15
CA VAL A 95 5.34 -15.86 3.88
C VAL A 95 4.85 -16.84 4.94
N LEU A 96 5.07 -16.55 6.22
CA LEU A 96 4.79 -17.53 7.30
C LEU A 96 3.30 -17.63 7.67
N ASN A 97 2.50 -16.59 7.38
CA ASN A 97 1.05 -16.61 7.55
C ASN A 97 0.28 -17.40 6.46
N ALA A 98 0.97 -18.16 5.59
CA ALA A 98 0.35 -18.98 4.55
C ALA A 98 -0.31 -20.28 5.06
N GLY A 99 -0.25 -20.56 6.38
CA GLY A 99 -0.81 -21.77 6.99
C GLY A 99 -2.26 -21.62 7.44
N GLN A 100 -3.19 -22.31 6.76
CA GLN A 100 -4.65 -22.35 6.92
C GLN A 100 -5.43 -21.32 6.11
N LYS A 101 -6.02 -21.79 4.99
CA LYS A 101 -6.76 -21.06 3.95
C LYS A 101 -6.05 -19.74 3.55
N PRO A 102 -5.25 -19.75 2.47
CA PRO A 102 -4.35 -18.65 2.16
C PRO A 102 -5.11 -17.32 2.11
N MET A 103 -4.71 -16.41 2.99
CA MET A 103 -5.12 -15.02 2.95
C MET A 103 -4.61 -14.43 1.63
N SER A 104 -5.48 -13.72 0.89
CA SER A 104 -5.03 -13.07 -0.35
C SER A 104 -3.88 -12.12 -0.05
N ILE A 105 -2.88 -12.03 -0.94
CA ILE A 105 -1.76 -11.07 -0.83
C ILE A 105 -2.26 -9.63 -0.59
N LYS A 106 -3.39 -9.24 -1.19
CA LYS A 106 -4.03 -7.94 -0.94
C LYS A 106 -4.34 -7.72 0.56
N HIS A 107 -4.92 -8.73 1.21
CA HIS A 107 -5.22 -8.66 2.64
C HIS A 107 -3.92 -8.73 3.47
N GLN A 108 -2.99 -9.62 3.08
CA GLN A 108 -1.54 -9.60 3.36
C GLN A 108 -0.99 -8.19 3.65
N ILE A 109 -0.97 -7.44 2.56
CA ILE A 109 -0.43 -6.09 2.46
C ILE A 109 -1.26 -5.09 3.26
N GLY A 110 -2.60 -5.17 3.22
CA GLY A 110 -3.45 -4.28 3.99
C GLY A 110 -3.13 -4.33 5.49
N LEU A 111 -2.92 -5.54 6.03
CA LEU A 111 -2.54 -5.74 7.42
C LEU A 111 -1.13 -5.19 7.73
N LEU A 112 -0.19 -5.43 6.82
CA LEU A 112 1.16 -4.90 6.92
C LEU A 112 1.15 -3.37 7.05
N PHE A 113 0.43 -2.67 6.17
CA PHE A 113 0.39 -1.21 6.17
C PHE A 113 -0.38 -0.63 7.37
N ILE A 114 -1.37 -1.35 7.91
CA ILE A 114 -1.98 -0.97 9.21
C ILE A 114 -0.93 -0.98 10.32
N THR A 115 -0.03 -1.97 10.30
CA THR A 115 1.01 -2.13 11.33
C THR A 115 2.16 -1.15 11.15
N LEU A 116 2.53 -0.83 9.92
CA LEU A 116 3.66 0.05 9.59
C LEU A 116 3.27 1.53 9.40
N ASN A 117 2.01 1.90 9.59
CA ASN A 117 1.52 3.25 9.32
C ASN A 117 2.31 4.34 10.05
N ASP A 118 2.58 4.14 11.34
CA ASP A 118 3.24 5.16 12.16
C ASP A 118 4.74 5.23 11.84
N THR A 119 5.37 4.09 11.54
CA THR A 119 6.71 4.01 10.97
C THR A 119 6.84 4.80 9.67
N LEU A 120 5.91 4.61 8.72
CA LEU A 120 5.94 5.33 7.44
C LEU A 120 5.80 6.85 7.62
N LYS A 121 4.97 7.29 8.56
CA LYS A 121 4.82 8.71 8.91
C LYS A 121 6.10 9.30 9.53
N ALA A 122 6.85 8.50 10.29
CA ALA A 122 8.10 8.93 10.89
C ALA A 122 9.26 8.99 9.88
N GLU A 123 9.31 8.05 8.93
CA GLU A 123 10.42 7.94 7.97
C GLU A 123 10.26 8.81 6.71
N ILE A 124 9.03 9.15 6.31
CA ILE A 124 8.76 9.96 5.11
C ILE A 124 8.33 11.37 5.52
N PRO A 125 9.14 12.40 5.28
CA PRO A 125 8.83 13.76 5.69
C PRO A 125 7.50 14.28 5.13
N ASP A 126 6.72 14.92 6.01
CA ASP A 126 5.46 15.59 5.70
C ASP A 126 4.37 14.72 5.04
N ILE A 127 4.50 13.39 5.10
CA ILE A 127 3.46 12.49 4.59
C ILE A 127 2.26 12.47 5.56
N GLU A 128 1.07 12.66 5.01
CA GLU A 128 -0.18 12.49 5.75
C GLU A 128 -0.90 11.24 5.29
N ILE A 129 -0.95 10.23 6.15
CA ILE A 129 -1.64 8.97 5.89
C ILE A 129 -2.91 8.91 6.75
N PHE A 130 -4.07 8.76 6.11
CA PHE A 130 -5.38 8.71 6.77
C PHE A 130 -6.13 7.42 6.44
N LYS A 131 -7.01 6.98 7.34
CA LYS A 131 -7.86 5.80 7.14
C LYS A 131 -9.18 6.22 6.48
N GLU A 132 -9.76 5.39 5.62
CA GLU A 132 -11.01 5.72 4.90
C GLU A 132 -12.17 6.12 5.82
N LYS A 133 -12.21 5.57 7.03
CA LYS A 133 -13.25 5.88 8.04
C LYS A 133 -13.16 7.30 8.61
N GLU A 134 -12.07 8.04 8.37
CA GLU A 134 -11.81 9.33 9.00
C GLU A 134 -12.56 10.51 8.33
N SER A 135 -13.46 10.25 7.35
CA SER A 135 -14.13 11.27 6.51
C SER A 135 -13.17 12.26 5.84
N ALA A 136 -11.87 11.99 5.90
CA ALA A 136 -10.82 12.81 5.35
C ALA A 136 -10.76 12.59 3.84
N ARG A 137 -10.67 13.69 3.09
CA ARG A 137 -10.37 13.66 1.66
C ARG A 137 -8.94 14.14 1.45
N ARG A 138 -8.33 13.67 0.35
CA ARG A 138 -7.09 14.23 -0.16
C ARG A 138 -7.38 15.66 -0.65
N THR A 139 -6.70 16.63 -0.04
CA THR A 139 -6.89 18.07 -0.31
C THR A 139 -5.59 18.78 -0.63
N LYS A 140 -4.45 18.09 -0.49
CA LYS A 140 -3.11 18.61 -0.73
C LYS A 140 -2.18 17.47 -1.14
N ALA A 141 -1.03 17.82 -1.70
CA ALA A 141 0.06 16.88 -1.94
C ALA A 141 0.50 16.17 -0.64
N ARG A 142 1.15 15.02 -0.79
CA ARG A 142 1.63 14.14 0.31
C ARG A 142 0.54 13.54 1.20
N LYS A 143 -0.73 13.78 0.90
CA LYS A 143 -1.86 13.26 1.67
C LYS A 143 -2.50 12.06 0.96
N TYR A 144 -2.33 10.86 1.52
CA TYR A 144 -2.78 9.62 0.90
C TYR A 144 -3.69 8.80 1.84
N PRO A 145 -4.74 8.15 1.31
CA PRO A 145 -5.41 7.09 2.03
C PRO A 145 -4.43 5.93 2.29
N LEU A 146 -4.51 5.28 3.45
CA LEU A 146 -3.68 4.11 3.78
C LEU A 146 -3.82 3.00 2.73
N ASP A 147 -5.05 2.72 2.28
CA ASP A 147 -5.33 1.72 1.24
C ASP A 147 -4.61 2.06 -0.08
N ARG A 148 -4.47 3.35 -0.40
CA ARG A 148 -3.79 3.79 -1.63
C ARG A 148 -2.30 3.46 -1.61
N ILE A 149 -1.64 3.57 -0.46
CA ILE A 149 -0.24 3.18 -0.30
C ILE A 149 -0.11 1.65 -0.35
N ALA A 150 -1.04 0.93 0.29
CA ALA A 150 -1.10 -0.53 0.25
C ALA A 150 -1.26 -1.05 -1.19
N THR A 151 -2.17 -0.47 -2.00
CA THR A 151 -2.34 -0.86 -3.41
C THR A 151 -1.14 -0.48 -4.28
N ALA A 152 -0.46 0.63 -3.97
CA ALA A 152 0.77 1.02 -4.66
C ALA A 152 1.90 0.01 -4.39
N TYR A 153 2.08 -0.44 -3.13
CA TYR A 153 3.04 -1.49 -2.80
C TYR A 153 2.68 -2.82 -3.44
N GLN A 154 1.39 -3.20 -3.43
CA GLN A 154 0.92 -4.38 -4.16
C GLN A 154 1.29 -4.29 -5.65
N SER A 155 1.08 -3.14 -6.27
CA SER A 155 1.38 -2.92 -7.69
C SER A 155 2.88 -2.98 -7.98
N PHE A 156 3.70 -2.51 -7.02
CA PHE A 156 5.15 -2.59 -7.06
C PHE A 156 5.64 -4.04 -7.00
N ILE A 157 5.24 -4.83 -6.00
CA ILE A 157 5.73 -6.21 -5.84
C ILE A 157 5.17 -7.15 -6.91
N THR A 158 3.94 -6.93 -7.37
CA THR A 158 3.31 -7.76 -8.43
C THR A 158 3.64 -7.28 -9.84
N LYS A 159 4.35 -6.14 -9.97
CA LYS A 159 4.72 -5.48 -11.24
C LYS A 159 3.52 -5.26 -12.15
N SER A 160 2.36 -4.94 -11.55
CA SER A 160 1.09 -4.85 -12.26
C SER A 160 0.18 -3.80 -11.64
N PRO A 161 -0.46 -2.93 -12.44
CA PRO A 161 -1.44 -1.97 -11.92
C PRO A 161 -2.78 -2.64 -11.58
N GLU A 162 -2.97 -3.90 -12.01
CA GLU A 162 -4.19 -4.68 -11.78
C GLU A 162 -4.09 -5.39 -10.43
N THR A 163 -4.86 -4.92 -9.45
CA THR A 163 -4.96 -5.59 -8.15
C THR A 163 -5.73 -6.92 -8.23
N GLN A 164 -6.44 -7.18 -9.34
CA GLN A 164 -7.11 -8.44 -9.66
C GLN A 164 -6.87 -8.78 -11.14
N ARG A 165 -6.12 -9.85 -11.42
CA ARG A 165 -5.88 -10.26 -12.80
C ARG A 165 -7.06 -11.09 -13.30
N GLN A 166 -7.47 -10.86 -14.55
CA GLN A 166 -8.46 -11.72 -15.21
C GLN A 166 -7.94 -13.16 -15.38
N ASN A 167 -6.62 -13.33 -15.51
CA ASN A 167 -5.98 -14.64 -15.58
C ASN A 167 -5.55 -15.09 -14.17
N VAL A 168 -6.35 -15.96 -13.57
CA VAL A 168 -6.13 -16.55 -12.25
C VAL A 168 -4.80 -17.32 -12.17
N VAL A 169 -4.37 -17.98 -13.25
CA VAL A 169 -3.10 -18.73 -13.28
C VAL A 169 -1.93 -17.77 -13.19
N ALA A 170 -1.93 -16.72 -14.01
CA ALA A 170 -0.89 -15.70 -13.98
C ALA A 170 -0.88 -14.92 -12.66
N GLN A 171 -2.00 -14.83 -11.95
CA GLN A 171 -2.04 -14.27 -10.61
C GLN A 171 -1.37 -15.20 -9.60
N LYS A 172 -1.74 -16.48 -9.59
CA LYS A 172 -1.16 -17.47 -8.68
C LYS A 172 0.34 -17.60 -8.80
N LEU A 173 0.88 -17.58 -10.02
CA LEU A 173 2.34 -17.66 -10.23
C LEU A 173 3.09 -16.49 -9.57
N VAL A 174 2.53 -15.28 -9.62
CA VAL A 174 3.14 -14.11 -8.97
C VAL A 174 2.97 -14.18 -7.45
N GLU A 175 1.82 -14.65 -6.98
CA GLU A 175 1.61 -14.88 -5.55
C GLU A 175 2.59 -15.93 -5.01
N GLU A 176 2.83 -17.03 -5.73
CA GLU A 176 3.83 -18.05 -5.41
C GLU A 176 5.26 -17.48 -5.39
N GLU A 177 5.66 -16.68 -6.39
CA GLU A 177 6.97 -16.02 -6.40
C GLU A 177 7.20 -15.11 -5.18
N ILE A 178 6.15 -14.41 -4.74
CA ILE A 178 6.19 -13.57 -3.54
C ILE A 178 6.28 -14.43 -2.27
N LEU A 179 5.55 -15.54 -2.21
CA LEU A 179 5.56 -16.46 -1.07
C LEU A 179 6.89 -17.22 -0.94
N ASP A 180 7.58 -17.46 -2.05
CA ASP A 180 8.90 -18.10 -2.09
C ASP A 180 10.05 -17.13 -1.81
N SER A 181 9.76 -15.83 -1.64
CA SER A 181 10.77 -14.80 -1.37
C SER A 181 11.37 -14.92 0.03
N THR A 182 12.66 -14.62 0.17
CA THR A 182 13.35 -14.56 1.47
C THR A 182 13.01 -13.30 2.25
N GLU A 183 13.32 -13.29 3.55
CA GLU A 183 13.22 -12.10 4.40
C GLU A 183 14.03 -10.92 3.82
N GLU A 184 15.25 -11.19 3.37
CA GLU A 184 16.12 -10.18 2.75
C GLU A 184 15.49 -9.58 1.49
N GLN A 185 14.95 -10.42 0.60
CA GLN A 185 14.31 -9.99 -0.65
C GLN A 185 13.08 -9.12 -0.38
N LEU A 186 12.19 -9.53 0.52
CA LEU A 186 11.00 -8.76 0.86
C LEU A 186 11.34 -7.46 1.59
N GLY A 187 12.32 -7.51 2.48
CA GLY A 187 12.85 -6.32 3.17
C GLY A 187 13.43 -5.30 2.19
N ASP A 188 14.25 -5.74 1.24
CA ASP A 188 14.85 -4.89 0.22
C ASP A 188 13.80 -4.30 -0.73
N GLN A 189 12.81 -5.10 -1.14
CA GLN A 189 11.68 -4.60 -1.94
C GLN A 189 10.89 -3.54 -1.18
N PHE A 190 10.66 -3.72 0.12
CA PHE A 190 9.95 -2.74 0.94
C PHE A 190 10.77 -1.45 1.12
N ASP A 191 12.07 -1.56 1.39
CA ASP A 191 12.94 -0.38 1.50
C ASP A 191 13.05 0.38 0.16
N ALA A 192 13.14 -0.34 -0.95
CA ALA A 192 13.08 0.26 -2.29
C ALA A 192 11.74 0.98 -2.50
N PHE A 193 10.61 0.34 -2.18
CA PHE A 193 9.30 0.96 -2.28
C PHE A 193 9.19 2.22 -1.42
N LYS A 194 9.64 2.20 -0.16
CA LYS A 194 9.65 3.38 0.72
C LYS A 194 10.44 4.54 0.10
N ASN A 195 11.62 4.25 -0.46
CA ASN A 195 12.44 5.25 -1.14
C ASN A 195 11.70 5.85 -2.35
N TYR A 196 11.08 5.02 -3.18
CA TYR A 196 10.29 5.50 -4.31
C TYR A 196 9.02 6.25 -3.88
N LEU A 197 8.38 5.86 -2.78
CA LEU A 197 7.24 6.57 -2.20
C LEU A 197 7.63 7.97 -1.70
N ARG A 198 8.80 8.11 -1.10
CA ARG A 198 9.35 9.43 -0.75
C ARG A 198 9.53 10.31 -1.99
N ILE A 199 10.14 9.78 -3.06
CA ILE A 199 10.31 10.51 -4.32
C ILE A 199 8.95 10.84 -4.95
N TYR A 200 8.01 9.88 -4.94
CA TYR A 200 6.65 10.10 -5.43
C TYR A 200 5.94 11.22 -4.68
N ALA A 201 6.13 11.32 -3.36
CA ALA A 201 5.61 12.40 -2.54
C ALA A 201 6.25 13.77 -2.89
N ASP A 202 7.53 13.79 -3.28
CA ASP A 202 8.19 15.00 -3.79
C ASP A 202 7.62 15.41 -5.16
N LEU A 203 7.44 14.44 -6.07
CA LEU A 203 6.81 14.67 -7.38
C LEU A 203 5.38 15.19 -7.21
N ASP A 204 4.62 14.64 -6.27
CA ASP A 204 3.25 15.03 -5.99
C ASP A 204 3.12 16.50 -5.60
N VAL A 205 4.10 17.05 -4.88
CA VAL A 205 4.15 18.49 -4.56
C VAL A 205 4.24 19.31 -5.84
N GLU A 206 5.15 18.97 -6.74
CA GLU A 206 5.34 19.72 -7.99
C GLU A 206 4.18 19.52 -8.96
N VAL A 207 3.65 18.30 -9.10
CA VAL A 207 2.45 18.02 -9.91
C VAL A 207 1.24 18.79 -9.38
N SER A 208 1.06 18.85 -8.06
CA SER A 208 -0.02 19.63 -7.45
C SER A 208 0.14 21.14 -7.66
N ARG A 209 1.38 21.65 -7.72
CA ARG A 209 1.70 23.05 -8.01
C ARG A 209 1.43 23.40 -9.48
N ILE A 210 1.90 22.58 -10.40
CA ILE A 210 1.81 22.84 -11.84
C ILE A 210 0.35 22.77 -12.32
N TYR A 211 -0.37 21.73 -11.91
CA TYR A 211 -1.72 21.45 -12.38
C TYR A 211 -2.78 21.91 -11.38
N ILE A 212 -3.03 23.21 -11.30
CA ILE A 212 -4.08 23.77 -10.42
C ILE A 212 -5.50 23.39 -10.87
N GLY A 213 -5.65 22.90 -12.10
CA GLY A 213 -6.90 22.47 -12.71
C GLY A 213 -7.57 23.63 -13.42
N ASN A 214 -7.65 23.54 -14.74
CA ASN A 214 -8.28 24.54 -15.58
C ASN A 214 -9.51 23.92 -16.27
N ALA A 215 -10.68 24.48 -16.04
CA ALA A 215 -11.92 23.99 -16.64
C ALA A 215 -11.94 24.11 -18.17
N ASP A 216 -11.13 25.03 -18.73
CA ASP A 216 -11.10 25.32 -20.16
C ASP A 216 -10.13 24.42 -20.95
N GLN A 217 -9.16 23.77 -20.29
CA GLN A 217 -8.10 22.99 -20.96
C GLN A 217 -8.29 21.47 -20.85
N GLU A 218 -9.40 20.98 -20.30
CA GLU A 218 -9.65 19.57 -19.93
C GLU A 218 -8.63 18.95 -18.95
N ILE A 219 -7.42 19.51 -18.80
CA ILE A 219 -6.32 19.04 -17.93
C ILE A 219 -6.79 18.87 -16.48
N PRO A 220 -6.56 17.70 -15.87
CA PRO A 220 -7.08 17.41 -14.54
C PRO A 220 -6.23 18.11 -13.47
N ASN A 221 -6.87 18.48 -12.36
CA ASN A 221 -6.15 18.99 -11.19
C ASN A 221 -5.15 17.95 -10.66
N GLY A 222 -3.90 18.35 -10.44
CA GLY A 222 -2.77 17.50 -10.08
C GLY A 222 -2.97 16.78 -8.74
N ILE A 223 -3.57 17.44 -7.74
CA ILE A 223 -3.89 16.82 -6.45
C ILE A 223 -4.81 15.62 -6.66
N LYS A 224 -5.80 15.73 -7.56
CA LYS A 224 -6.74 14.65 -7.86
C LYS A 224 -6.12 13.57 -8.73
N TRP A 225 -5.49 13.96 -9.83
CA TRP A 225 -4.94 13.03 -10.83
C TRP A 225 -3.81 12.18 -10.25
N PHE A 226 -2.80 12.81 -9.63
CA PHE A 226 -1.66 12.07 -9.06
C PHE A 226 -2.03 11.34 -7.76
N GLY A 227 -3.18 11.66 -7.16
CA GLY A 227 -3.74 10.89 -6.05
C GLY A 227 -4.63 9.71 -6.47
N GLU A 228 -4.93 9.58 -7.76
CA GLU A 228 -5.85 8.56 -8.28
C GLU A 228 -5.22 7.16 -8.19
N GLU A 229 -6.04 6.15 -7.85
CA GLU A 229 -5.62 4.75 -7.76
C GLU A 229 -4.92 4.27 -9.02
N SER A 230 -5.49 4.54 -10.19
CA SER A 230 -4.92 4.07 -11.45
C SER A 230 -3.57 4.69 -11.71
N VAL A 231 -3.37 5.98 -11.36
CA VAL A 231 -2.12 6.69 -11.64
C VAL A 231 -1.01 6.19 -10.73
N ILE A 232 -1.24 6.15 -9.41
CA ILE A 232 -0.21 5.67 -8.48
C ILE A 232 0.12 4.20 -8.70
N ASN A 233 -0.89 3.33 -8.88
CA ASN A 233 -0.65 1.91 -9.11
C ASN A 233 0.10 1.69 -10.43
N SER A 234 -0.27 2.41 -11.50
CA SER A 234 0.44 2.34 -12.78
C SER A 234 1.85 2.86 -12.73
N PHE A 235 2.10 3.93 -11.98
CA PHE A 235 3.45 4.47 -11.75
C PHE A 235 4.35 3.44 -11.05
N PHE A 236 3.90 2.88 -9.93
CA PHE A 236 4.69 1.90 -9.17
C PHE A 236 4.85 0.56 -9.90
N ALA A 237 3.86 0.13 -10.67
CA ALA A 237 4.00 -1.04 -11.54
C ALA A 237 5.03 -0.82 -12.65
N ALA A 238 4.96 0.33 -13.34
CA ALA A 238 5.93 0.70 -14.38
C ALA A 238 7.35 0.79 -13.82
N LEU A 239 7.48 1.40 -12.64
CA LEU A 239 8.74 1.54 -11.93
C LEU A 239 9.34 0.16 -11.63
N ALA A 240 8.57 -0.75 -11.02
CA ALA A 240 9.03 -2.09 -10.67
C ALA A 240 9.45 -2.93 -11.89
N LEU A 241 8.73 -2.77 -13.02
CA LEU A 241 9.05 -3.46 -14.28
C LEU A 241 10.43 -3.07 -14.83
N VAL A 242 10.90 -1.85 -14.59
CA VAL A 242 12.20 -1.37 -15.07
C VAL A 242 13.29 -1.54 -14.02
N SER A 243 13.00 -1.22 -12.75
CA SER A 243 13.96 -1.26 -11.65
C SER A 243 14.47 -2.68 -11.38
N SER A 244 13.68 -3.72 -11.68
CA SER A 244 14.10 -5.13 -11.57
C SER A 244 15.36 -5.43 -12.40
N ASN A 245 15.58 -4.71 -13.51
CA ASN A 245 16.74 -4.90 -14.38
C ASN A 245 17.78 -3.78 -14.22
N ASN A 246 17.34 -2.55 -13.95
CA ASN A 246 18.22 -1.39 -13.87
C ASN A 246 17.62 -0.30 -12.96
N SER A 247 17.91 -0.38 -11.67
CA SER A 247 17.47 0.59 -10.66
C SER A 247 18.09 1.98 -10.87
N GLU A 248 19.35 2.06 -11.28
CA GLU A 248 20.05 3.33 -11.55
C GLU A 248 19.36 4.13 -12.66
N ARG A 249 18.91 3.44 -13.71
CA ARG A 249 18.14 4.03 -14.80
C ARG A 249 16.83 4.65 -14.32
N VAL A 250 16.10 3.94 -13.46
CA VAL A 250 14.86 4.45 -12.86
C VAL A 250 15.16 5.67 -12.00
N GLN A 251 16.20 5.61 -11.17
CA GLN A 251 16.60 6.75 -10.34
C GLN A 251 16.92 7.98 -11.18
N LYS A 252 17.70 7.80 -12.27
CA LYS A 252 18.01 8.89 -13.21
C LYS A 252 16.76 9.48 -13.86
N ALA A 253 15.79 8.64 -14.24
CA ALA A 253 14.53 9.12 -14.80
C ALA A 253 13.75 9.94 -13.77
N LEU A 254 13.67 9.48 -12.52
CA LEU A 254 13.00 10.20 -11.43
C LEU A 254 13.69 11.53 -11.10
N ASP A 255 15.02 11.56 -11.05
CA ASP A 255 15.79 12.79 -10.83
C ASP A 255 15.56 13.80 -11.97
N THR A 256 15.54 13.31 -13.21
CA THR A 256 15.25 14.12 -14.40
C THR A 256 13.83 14.66 -14.35
N LEU A 257 12.85 13.84 -13.98
CA LEU A 257 11.45 14.23 -13.83
C LEU A 257 11.28 15.28 -12.74
N LEU A 258 11.86 15.06 -11.57
CA LEU A 258 11.76 16.00 -10.45
C LEU A 258 12.38 17.35 -10.81
N LYS A 259 13.51 17.35 -11.51
CA LYS A 259 14.13 18.57 -12.01
C LYS A 259 13.23 19.27 -13.04
N LEU A 260 12.72 18.54 -14.03
CA LEU A 260 11.80 19.07 -15.03
C LEU A 260 10.60 19.76 -14.36
N LEU A 261 9.94 19.09 -13.42
CA LEU A 261 8.77 19.65 -12.75
C LEU A 261 9.13 20.89 -11.93
N ARG A 262 10.23 20.90 -11.19
CA ARG A 262 10.68 22.09 -10.42
C ARG A 262 10.96 23.30 -11.30
N ASP A 263 11.52 23.07 -12.48
CA ASP A 263 11.84 24.15 -13.44
C ASP A 263 10.59 24.62 -14.23
N THR A 264 9.48 23.88 -14.14
CA THR A 264 8.23 24.14 -14.87
C THR A 264 7.31 25.09 -14.10
N LYS A 265 6.65 26.00 -14.82
CA LYS A 265 5.73 26.99 -14.24
C LYS A 265 4.34 26.39 -13.99
N GLU A 266 3.54 27.11 -13.21
CA GLU A 266 2.11 26.81 -13.06
C GLU A 266 1.40 26.90 -14.43
N ASP A 267 0.38 26.08 -14.63
CA ASP A 267 -0.43 25.98 -15.87
C ASP A 267 0.30 25.53 -17.14
N ASP A 268 1.52 25.00 -17.00
CA ASP A 268 2.21 24.29 -18.09
C ASP A 268 1.88 22.79 -18.07
N ASP A 269 2.25 22.05 -19.12
CA ASP A 269 1.92 20.62 -19.27
C ASP A 269 3.16 19.72 -19.51
N PRO A 270 4.12 19.65 -18.57
CA PRO A 270 5.33 18.84 -18.73
C PRO A 270 5.07 17.33 -18.74
N LEU A 271 3.90 16.89 -18.26
CA LEU A 271 3.48 15.48 -18.27
C LEU A 271 2.56 15.16 -19.46
N ALA A 272 2.30 16.11 -20.35
CA ALA A 272 1.42 15.94 -21.50
C ALA A 272 0.04 15.36 -21.13
N LEU A 273 -0.56 15.84 -20.05
CA LEU A 273 -1.86 15.41 -19.55
C LEU A 273 -2.99 15.72 -20.53
N GLU A 274 -2.89 16.80 -21.30
CA GLU A 274 -3.85 17.09 -22.38
C GLU A 274 -3.82 15.95 -23.41
N LYS A 275 -2.62 15.55 -23.85
CA LYS A 275 -2.45 14.45 -24.80
C LYS A 275 -2.90 13.12 -24.21
N LEU A 276 -2.62 12.87 -22.94
CA LEU A 276 -3.08 11.68 -22.24
C LEU A 276 -4.61 11.59 -22.24
N GLN A 277 -5.31 12.69 -21.96
CA GLN A 277 -6.77 12.73 -21.96
C GLN A 277 -7.37 12.55 -23.36
N GLU A 278 -6.76 13.16 -24.38
CA GLU A 278 -7.13 12.93 -25.78
C GLU A 278 -7.12 11.43 -26.10
N LEU A 279 -6.06 10.72 -25.70
CA LEU A 279 -5.92 9.28 -25.91
C LEU A 279 -6.93 8.47 -25.08
N GLU A 280 -7.19 8.85 -23.83
CA GLU A 280 -8.20 8.20 -22.98
C GLU A 280 -9.62 8.36 -23.55
N SER A 281 -9.94 9.51 -24.16
CA SER A 281 -11.23 9.77 -24.80
C SER A 281 -11.50 8.86 -26.00
N GLY A 282 -10.43 8.39 -26.66
CA GLY A 282 -10.48 7.46 -27.80
C GLY A 282 -10.80 6.01 -27.42
N PHE A 283 -10.90 5.67 -26.13
CA PHE A 283 -11.14 4.30 -25.71
C PHE A 283 -12.51 3.78 -26.13
N ASN A 284 -12.52 2.61 -26.80
CA ASN A 284 -13.75 1.94 -27.17
C ASN A 284 -14.27 1.06 -26.02
N ALA A 285 -15.22 1.60 -25.24
CA ALA A 285 -15.87 0.91 -24.13
C ALA A 285 -16.57 -0.40 -24.50
N ARG A 286 -16.86 -0.65 -25.79
CA ARG A 286 -17.45 -1.93 -26.25
C ARG A 286 -16.43 -3.05 -26.39
N LYS A 287 -15.13 -2.71 -26.50
CA LYS A 287 -14.05 -3.69 -26.70
C LYS A 287 -13.34 -4.02 -25.40
N VAL A 288 -13.12 -3.04 -24.51
CA VAL A 288 -12.30 -3.18 -23.32
C VAL A 288 -12.87 -2.35 -22.17
N SER A 289 -12.71 -2.82 -20.93
CA SER A 289 -13.01 -2.04 -19.73
C SER A 289 -12.18 -0.76 -19.70
N LEU A 290 -12.82 0.40 -19.56
CA LEU A 290 -12.15 1.70 -19.55
C LEU A 290 -11.06 1.79 -18.47
N GLY A 291 -11.31 1.21 -17.29
CA GLY A 291 -10.31 1.19 -16.20
C GLY A 291 -9.08 0.36 -16.53
N PHE A 292 -9.25 -0.77 -17.23
CA PHE A 292 -8.13 -1.58 -17.69
C PHE A 292 -7.34 -0.87 -18.80
N ALA A 293 -8.04 -0.26 -19.77
CA ALA A 293 -7.42 0.50 -20.84
C ALA A 293 -6.58 1.67 -20.29
N LYS A 294 -7.15 2.44 -19.35
CA LYS A 294 -6.46 3.53 -18.64
C LYS A 294 -5.20 3.05 -17.92
N ARG A 295 -5.30 2.01 -17.08
CA ARG A 295 -4.15 1.47 -16.34
C ARG A 295 -3.07 0.93 -17.28
N LYS A 296 -3.44 0.28 -18.38
CA LYS A 296 -2.49 -0.19 -19.40
C LYS A 296 -1.76 0.98 -20.05
N LEU A 297 -2.47 2.01 -20.50
CA LEU A 297 -1.89 3.21 -21.11
C LEU A 297 -0.91 3.90 -20.15
N LEU A 298 -1.35 4.19 -18.92
CA LEU A 298 -0.55 4.82 -17.89
C LEU A 298 0.72 4.01 -17.57
N THR A 299 0.58 2.70 -17.33
CA THR A 299 1.73 1.85 -16.99
C THR A 299 2.72 1.79 -18.14
N ASN A 300 2.27 1.63 -19.38
CA ASN A 300 3.16 1.58 -20.52
C ASN A 300 3.88 2.91 -20.73
N GLY A 301 3.20 4.06 -20.64
CA GLY A 301 3.86 5.34 -20.88
C GLY A 301 4.84 5.73 -19.77
N PHE A 302 4.51 5.51 -18.49
CA PHE A 302 5.49 5.68 -17.41
C PHE A 302 6.69 4.74 -17.60
N LYS A 303 6.44 3.50 -18.03
CA LYS A 303 7.50 2.53 -18.26
C LYS A 303 8.42 2.94 -19.40
N GLU A 304 7.90 3.52 -20.49
CA GLU A 304 8.74 4.06 -21.57
C GLU A 304 9.59 5.24 -21.07
N TYR A 305 9.03 6.15 -20.29
CA TYR A 305 9.79 7.25 -19.67
C TYR A 305 10.96 6.72 -18.81
N PHE A 306 10.69 5.70 -17.97
CA PHE A 306 11.73 5.06 -17.16
C PHE A 306 12.75 4.29 -18.01
N ARG A 307 12.34 3.61 -19.07
CA ARG A 307 13.23 2.87 -19.98
C ARG A 307 14.23 3.78 -20.68
N GLU A 308 13.81 5.00 -21.01
CA GLU A 308 14.64 6.02 -21.65
C GLU A 308 15.42 6.90 -20.66
N ALA A 309 15.45 6.52 -19.38
CA ALA A 309 16.13 7.26 -18.31
C ALA A 309 15.67 8.73 -18.21
N GLY A 310 14.39 8.99 -18.52
CA GLY A 310 13.78 10.32 -18.50
C GLY A 310 14.13 11.25 -19.66
N LYS A 311 14.76 10.73 -20.72
CA LYS A 311 15.12 11.51 -21.91
C LYS A 311 13.96 11.72 -22.88
N GLU A 312 13.00 10.80 -22.90
CA GLU A 312 11.85 10.88 -23.79
C GLU A 312 10.77 11.78 -23.19
N SER A 313 10.10 12.54 -24.04
CA SER A 313 8.99 13.41 -23.64
C SER A 313 7.74 12.59 -23.32
N PHE A 314 6.92 13.04 -22.37
CA PHE A 314 5.68 12.34 -22.03
C PHE A 314 4.70 12.25 -23.21
N VAL A 315 4.68 13.23 -24.11
CA VAL A 315 3.90 13.16 -25.37
C VAL A 315 4.22 11.87 -26.13
N ASN A 316 5.51 11.62 -26.39
CA ASN A 316 5.97 10.44 -27.11
C ASN A 316 5.76 9.15 -26.30
N CYS A 317 5.94 9.21 -24.99
CA CYS A 317 5.66 8.07 -24.11
C CYS A 317 4.19 7.66 -24.16
N TRP A 318 3.25 8.61 -24.14
CA TRP A 318 1.81 8.32 -24.23
C TRP A 318 1.39 7.80 -25.59
N ILE A 319 1.94 8.37 -26.68
CA ILE A 319 1.68 7.90 -28.04
C ILE A 319 2.16 6.45 -28.20
N THR A 320 3.42 6.18 -27.85
CA THR A 320 4.00 4.82 -27.91
C THR A 320 3.22 3.82 -27.06
N ALA A 321 2.67 4.27 -25.93
CA ALA A 321 1.90 3.42 -25.03
C ALA A 321 0.48 3.09 -25.53
N ALA A 322 -0.06 3.92 -26.43
CA ALA A 322 -1.40 3.75 -27.02
C ALA A 322 -1.41 2.82 -28.24
N GLU A 323 -0.25 2.63 -28.89
CA GLU A 323 -0.02 1.64 -29.97
C GLU A 323 -0.06 0.18 -29.45
#